data_AF-A0ABD4KTI4-F1
#
_entry.id   AF-A0ABD4KTI4-F1
#
_cell.length_a   1.000
_cell.length_b   1.000
_cell.length_c   1.000
_cell.angle_alpha   90.00
_cell.angle_beta   90.00
_cell.angle_gamma   90.00
#
_symmetry.space_group_name_H-M   'P 1'
#
loop_
_entity.id
_entity.type
_entity.pdbx_description
1 polymer ?
#
loop_
_entity_poly.entity_id
_entity_poly.type
_entity_poly.pdbx_seq_one_letter_code
_entity_poly.pdbx_strand_id
1 'polypeptide(L)'
;KVASIDSKIPMIMNAPKLSISISEVSKHRALAEVCENAEIFLSANATTALPRRSQSLDKMLSNNNMQPQLFKLSEEMQLHVGNQITQLMLARLNGWGNINRVLDGELPLDLLGSSDDSDLVPLSEDIKALLEKSIKLEIKTDELI
;
A
#
# COMPACT_ATOMS: atom_id res chain seq x y z
N LYS A 1 13.94 30.56 22.39
CA LYS A 1 13.50 29.23 22.89
C LYS A 1 11.98 29.19 22.77
N VAL A 2 11.46 28.60 21.69
CA VAL A 2 10.01 28.46 21.50
C VAL A 2 9.59 27.17 22.18
N ALA A 3 8.64 27.28 23.10
CA ALA A 3 8.09 26.16 23.85
C ALA A 3 7.30 25.24 22.89
N SER A 4 7.71 23.97 22.83
CA SER A 4 6.93 22.93 22.15
C SER A 4 5.75 22.58 23.05
N ILE A 5 4.55 22.78 22.51
CA ILE A 5 3.28 22.46 23.18
C ILE A 5 3.12 20.94 23.05
N ASP A 6 3.46 20.23 24.12
CA ASP A 6 3.21 18.79 24.29
C ASP A 6 1.70 18.57 24.44
N SER A 7 0.98 18.63 23.31
CA SER A 7 -0.47 18.38 23.27
C SER A 7 -0.72 16.88 23.44
N LYS A 8 -0.71 16.42 24.70
CA LYS A 8 -1.19 15.10 25.09
C LYS A 8 -2.69 15.06 24.84
N ILE A 9 -3.10 14.50 23.71
CA ILE A 9 -4.51 14.28 23.39
C ILE A 9 -5.02 13.20 24.35
N PRO A 10 -6.00 13.49 25.22
CA PRO A 10 -6.57 12.49 26.10
C PRO A 10 -7.38 11.48 25.28
N MET A 11 -6.99 10.21 25.35
CA MET A 11 -7.71 9.11 24.71
C MET A 11 -8.88 8.72 25.62
N ILE A 12 -10.12 9.04 25.22
CA ILE A 12 -11.33 8.62 25.94
C ILE A 12 -11.68 7.20 25.50
N MET A 13 -11.36 6.19 26.33
CA MET A 13 -11.81 4.82 26.14
C MET A 13 -13.01 4.51 27.03
N ASN A 14 -14.12 4.06 26.45
CA ASN A 14 -15.30 3.58 27.18
C ASN A 14 -15.24 2.07 27.51
N ALA A 15 -14.04 1.48 27.58
CA ALA A 15 -13.85 0.05 27.76
C ALA A 15 -12.82 -0.26 28.87
N PRO A 16 -13.17 -1.09 29.88
CA PRO A 16 -12.33 -1.35 31.04
C PRO A 16 -11.22 -2.40 30.81
N LYS A 17 -11.07 -2.96 29.60
CA LYS A 17 -10.10 -4.03 29.33
C LYS A 17 -9.32 -3.76 28.04
N LEU A 18 -8.02 -3.56 28.19
CA LEU A 18 -7.04 -3.50 27.10
C LEU A 18 -6.33 -4.86 27.01
N SER A 19 -6.26 -5.43 25.81
CA SER A 19 -5.44 -6.61 25.52
C SER A 19 -4.51 -6.32 24.36
N ILE A 20 -3.25 -6.68 24.52
CA ILE A 20 -2.22 -6.52 23.48
C ILE A 20 -1.85 -7.93 22.99
N SER A 21 -1.89 -8.14 21.68
CA SER A 21 -1.36 -9.34 21.02
C SER A 21 -0.24 -8.94 20.08
N ILE A 22 0.77 -9.80 19.96
CA ILE A 22 1.89 -9.62 19.05
C ILE A 22 1.97 -10.87 18.19
N SER A 23 2.06 -10.68 16.87
CA SER A 23 2.24 -11.75 15.90
C SER A 23 3.43 -11.41 15.01
N GLU A 24 4.27 -12.40 14.73
CA GLU A 24 5.32 -12.27 13.72
C GLU A 24 4.68 -12.24 12.32
N VAL A 25 5.11 -11.29 11.49
CA VAL A 25 4.60 -11.08 10.13
C VAL A 25 5.74 -10.77 9.18
N SER A 26 5.51 -10.92 7.87
CA SER A 26 6.48 -10.51 6.87
C SER A 26 6.71 -9.00 6.92
N LYS A 27 7.90 -8.57 6.50
CA LYS A 27 8.24 -7.14 6.39
C LYS A 27 7.28 -6.41 5.44
N HIS A 28 6.89 -7.04 4.34
CA HIS A 28 5.93 -6.47 3.38
C HIS A 28 4.59 -6.18 4.04
N ARG A 29 4.07 -7.15 4.79
CA ARG A 29 2.82 -7.02 5.54
C ARG A 29 2.90 -5.93 6.59
N ALA A 30 3.97 -5.90 7.39
CA ALA A 30 4.15 -4.87 8.42
C ALA A 30 4.15 -3.45 7.82
N LEU A 31 4.84 -3.25 6.69
CA LEU A 31 4.87 -1.95 6.01
C LEU A 31 3.49 -1.55 5.45
N ALA A 32 2.77 -2.52 4.88
CA ALA A 32 1.43 -2.30 4.36
C ALA A 32 0.43 -1.94 5.48
N GLU A 33 0.43 -2.67 6.60
CA GLU A 33 -0.46 -2.41 7.74
C GLU A 33 -0.22 -1.00 8.33
N VAL A 34 1.04 -0.54 8.41
CA VAL A 34 1.34 0.83 8.86
C VAL A 34 0.78 1.87 7.88
N CYS A 35 0.90 1.63 6.57
CA CYS A 35 0.38 2.54 5.55
C CYS A 35 -1.16 2.54 5.49
N GLU A 36 -1.80 1.39 5.69
CA GLU A 36 -3.26 1.27 5.79
C GLU A 36 -3.78 2.03 7.02
N ASN A 37 -3.13 1.85 8.16
CA ASN A 37 -3.51 2.57 9.38
C ASN A 37 -3.34 4.08 9.25
N ALA A 38 -2.30 4.56 8.56
CA ALA A 38 -2.06 5.99 8.34
C ALA A 38 -3.08 6.65 7.41
N GLU A 39 -3.77 5.87 6.57
CA GLU A 39 -4.89 6.38 5.77
C GLU A 39 -6.18 6.53 6.62
N ILE A 40 -6.38 5.64 7.60
CA ILE A 40 -7.61 5.58 8.41
C ILE A 40 -7.53 6.48 9.65
N PHE A 41 -6.37 6.51 10.31
CA PHE A 41 -6.22 7.13 11.63
C PHE A 41 -5.26 8.32 11.58
N LEU A 42 -5.75 9.49 12.01
CA LEU A 42 -4.94 10.71 12.16
C LEU A 42 -3.74 10.57 13.10
N SER A 43 -3.79 9.61 14.03
CA SER A 43 -2.70 9.33 14.97
C SER A 43 -1.62 8.39 14.41
N ALA A 44 -1.88 7.75 13.26
CA ALA A 44 -0.93 6.87 12.62
C ALA A 44 -0.03 7.65 11.64
N ASN A 45 1.25 7.27 11.59
CA ASN A 45 2.24 7.93 10.76
C ASN A 45 2.98 6.90 9.90
N ALA A 46 2.92 7.07 8.58
CA ALA A 46 3.58 6.19 7.62
C ALA A 46 4.88 6.78 7.01
N THR A 47 5.38 7.94 7.44
CA THR A 47 6.53 8.64 6.86
C THR A 47 7.74 7.73 6.64
N THR A 48 8.03 6.80 7.56
CA THR A 48 9.16 5.86 7.41
C THR A 48 8.82 4.59 6.64
N ALA A 49 7.55 4.16 6.67
CA ALA A 49 7.08 2.93 6.04
C ALA A 49 6.76 3.13 4.55
N LEU A 50 6.20 4.29 4.21
CA LEU A 50 5.70 4.63 2.89
C LEU A 50 6.78 4.54 1.82
N PRO A 51 7.97 5.20 1.92
CA PRO A 51 8.99 5.08 0.88
C PRO A 51 9.47 3.64 0.67
N ARG A 52 9.58 2.86 1.75
CA ARG A 52 10.02 1.46 1.69
C ARG A 52 8.97 0.58 1.01
N ARG A 53 7.69 0.81 1.30
CA ARG A 53 6.58 0.10 0.67
C ARG A 53 6.47 0.46 -0.81
N SER A 54 6.51 1.75 -1.15
CA SER A 54 6.47 2.22 -2.54
C SER A 54 7.59 1.62 -3.37
N GLN A 55 8.83 1.61 -2.86
CA GLN A 55 9.96 0.97 -3.53
C GLN A 55 9.78 -0.54 -3.69
N SER A 56 9.18 -1.22 -2.71
CA SER A 56 8.89 -2.65 -2.80
C SER A 56 7.88 -2.95 -3.92
N LEU A 57 6.84 -2.14 -4.02
CA LEU A 57 5.84 -2.24 -5.09
C LEU A 57 6.45 -1.90 -6.45
N ASP A 58 7.25 -0.84 -6.56
CA ASP A 58 7.97 -0.48 -7.79
C ASP A 58 8.94 -1.58 -8.26
N LYS A 59 9.60 -2.27 -7.31
CA LYS A 59 10.42 -3.45 -7.62
C LYS A 59 9.57 -4.59 -8.17
N MET A 60 8.40 -4.85 -7.57
CA MET A 60 7.46 -5.84 -8.07
C MET A 60 6.98 -5.52 -9.49
N LEU A 61 6.67 -4.25 -9.79
CA LEU A 61 6.34 -3.80 -11.13
C LEU A 61 7.49 -4.09 -12.12
N SER A 62 8.71 -3.75 -11.75
CA SER A 62 9.91 -4.01 -12.57
C SER A 62 10.07 -5.49 -12.89
N ASN A 63 9.90 -6.36 -11.89
CA ASN A 63 10.00 -7.81 -12.04
C ASN A 63 8.95 -8.40 -13.00
N ASN A 64 7.83 -7.68 -13.19
CA ASN A 64 6.74 -8.06 -14.09
C ASN A 64 6.75 -7.27 -15.40
N ASN A 65 7.89 -6.70 -15.78
CA ASN A 65 8.06 -5.89 -17.00
C ASN A 65 7.14 -4.66 -17.09
N MET A 66 6.64 -4.19 -15.94
CA MET A 66 5.86 -2.96 -15.82
C MET A 66 6.78 -1.81 -15.42
N GLN A 67 6.45 -0.59 -15.86
CA GLN A 67 7.23 0.57 -15.49
C GLN A 67 7.01 0.94 -14.01
N PRO A 68 8.07 1.12 -13.21
CA PRO A 68 7.97 1.71 -11.88
C PRO A 68 7.43 3.14 -11.96
N GLN A 69 6.44 3.43 -11.13
CA GLN A 69 5.67 4.67 -11.22
C GLN A 69 5.29 5.24 -9.86
N LEU A 70 5.26 4.44 -8.78
CA LEU A 70 4.87 4.94 -7.46
C LEU A 70 5.82 6.02 -6.97
N PHE A 71 7.14 5.87 -7.18
CA PHE A 71 8.12 6.88 -6.78
C PHE A 71 7.92 8.27 -7.42
N LYS A 72 7.09 8.39 -8.47
CA LYS A 72 6.79 9.65 -9.15
C LYS A 72 5.59 10.39 -8.56
N LEU A 73 4.79 9.71 -7.74
CA LEU A 73 3.60 10.29 -7.11
C LEU A 73 3.95 11.05 -5.83
N SER A 74 3.09 11.97 -5.40
CA SER A 74 3.20 12.62 -4.09
C SER A 74 3.05 11.60 -2.95
N GLU A 75 3.49 11.93 -1.73
CA GLU A 75 3.38 11.01 -0.59
C GLU A 75 1.92 10.60 -0.30
N GLU A 76 0.98 11.54 -0.45
CA GLU A 76 -0.46 11.28 -0.29
C GLU A 76 -0.97 10.27 -1.33
N MET A 77 -0.64 10.48 -2.60
CA MET A 77 -1.03 9.58 -3.67
C MET A 77 -0.31 8.23 -3.59
N GLN A 78 0.97 8.21 -3.19
CA GLN A 78 1.67 6.96 -2.90
C GLN A 78 0.98 6.18 -1.79
N LEU A 79 0.51 6.84 -0.73
CA LEU A 79 -0.19 6.22 0.38
C LEU A 79 -1.46 5.53 -0.13
N HIS A 80 -2.34 6.30 -0.77
CA HIS A 80 -3.64 5.86 -1.26
C HIS A 80 -3.52 4.77 -2.35
N VAL A 81 -2.71 5.01 -3.39
CA VAL A 81 -2.55 4.08 -4.50
C VAL A 81 -1.86 2.79 -4.06
N GLY A 82 -0.84 2.89 -3.20
CA GLY A 82 -0.18 1.69 -2.68
C GLY A 82 -1.12 0.84 -1.79
N ASN A 83 -2.04 1.47 -1.05
CA ASN A 83 -3.07 0.74 -0.29
C ASN A 83 -4.02 0.02 -1.25
N GLN A 84 -4.50 0.70 -2.29
CA GLN A 84 -5.35 0.09 -3.33
C GLN A 84 -4.67 -1.10 -4.03
N ILE A 85 -3.39 -0.97 -4.44
CA ILE A 85 -2.64 -2.08 -5.04
C ILE A 85 -2.58 -3.27 -4.08
N THR A 86 -2.27 -3.02 -2.80
CA THR A 86 -2.17 -4.08 -1.79
C THR A 86 -3.51 -4.79 -1.58
N GLN A 87 -4.62 -4.05 -1.52
CA GLN A 87 -5.96 -4.63 -1.37
C GLN A 87 -6.37 -5.46 -2.60
N LEU A 88 -6.02 -4.98 -3.79
CA LEU A 88 -6.27 -5.70 -5.04
C LEU A 88 -5.48 -7.01 -5.08
N MET A 89 -4.21 -7.00 -4.67
CA MET A 89 -3.40 -8.21 -4.50
C MET A 89 -3.97 -9.15 -3.43
N LEU A 90 -4.47 -8.66 -2.29
CA LEU A 90 -5.12 -9.48 -1.26
C LEU A 90 -6.37 -10.17 -1.79
N ALA A 91 -7.19 -9.45 -2.54
CA ALA A 91 -8.42 -9.98 -3.14
C ALA A 91 -8.14 -11.11 -4.16
N ARG A 92 -7.04 -11.01 -4.93
CA ARG A 92 -6.78 -11.92 -6.05
C ARG A 92 -5.75 -13.01 -5.78
N LEU A 93 -4.79 -12.79 -4.88
CA LEU A 93 -3.69 -13.73 -4.62
C LEU A 93 -3.93 -14.64 -3.41
N ASN A 94 -5.12 -14.59 -2.80
CA ASN A 94 -5.54 -15.44 -1.69
C ASN A 94 -4.59 -15.39 -0.48
N GLY A 95 -4.21 -14.17 -0.07
CA GLY A 95 -3.49 -13.91 1.18
C GLY A 95 -2.00 -13.62 1.06
N TRP A 96 -1.42 -13.24 2.21
CA TRP A 96 -0.06 -12.68 2.30
C TRP A 96 1.06 -13.60 1.84
N GLY A 97 0.89 -14.92 1.91
CA GLY A 97 1.91 -15.87 1.47
C GLY A 97 2.27 -15.68 0.00
N ASN A 98 1.26 -15.60 -0.88
CA ASN A 98 1.46 -15.40 -2.31
C ASN A 98 1.88 -13.96 -2.63
N ILE A 99 1.33 -12.97 -1.92
CA ILE A 99 1.74 -11.57 -2.06
C ILE A 99 3.24 -11.43 -1.80
N ASN A 100 3.75 -12.02 -0.71
CA ASN A 100 5.17 -11.96 -0.38
C ASN A 100 6.02 -12.53 -1.54
N ARG A 101 5.64 -13.69 -2.07
CA ARG A 101 6.36 -14.33 -3.19
C ARG A 101 6.35 -13.46 -4.46
N VAL A 102 5.23 -12.80 -4.76
CA VAL A 102 5.14 -11.85 -5.88
C VAL A 102 6.01 -10.61 -5.64
N LEU A 103 5.99 -10.04 -4.43
CA LEU A 103 6.80 -8.87 -4.07
C LEU A 103 8.30 -9.18 -4.07
N ASP A 104 8.68 -10.40 -3.66
CA ASP A 104 10.06 -10.88 -3.68
C ASP A 104 10.54 -11.26 -5.10
N GLY A 105 9.61 -11.36 -6.06
CA GLY A 105 9.90 -11.72 -7.45
C GLY A 105 10.03 -13.23 -7.70
N GLU A 106 9.64 -14.05 -6.71
CA GLU A 106 9.61 -15.51 -6.83
C GLU A 106 8.43 -16.01 -7.66
N LEU A 107 7.40 -15.17 -7.82
CA LEU A 107 6.19 -15.49 -8.54
C LEU A 107 5.79 -14.35 -9.49
N PRO A 108 5.43 -14.63 -10.75
CA PRO A 108 4.81 -13.64 -11.61
C PRO A 108 3.48 -13.17 -11.03
N LEU A 109 3.19 -11.88 -11.22
CA LEU A 109 1.98 -11.22 -10.75
C LEU A 109 0.70 -11.89 -11.27
N ASP A 110 0.72 -12.34 -12.54
CA ASP A 110 -0.45 -12.92 -13.21
C ASP A 110 -0.61 -14.43 -13.02
N LEU A 111 0.35 -15.12 -12.38
CA LEU A 111 0.33 -16.60 -12.32
C LEU A 111 -0.86 -17.15 -11.53
N LEU A 112 -1.29 -16.45 -10.49
CA LEU A 112 -2.40 -16.89 -9.62
C LEU A 112 -3.72 -16.18 -9.95
N GLY A 113 -3.71 -15.21 -10.86
CA GLY A 113 -4.89 -14.43 -11.24
C GLY A 113 -5.84 -15.12 -12.21
N SER A 114 -5.57 -16.39 -12.55
CA SER A 114 -6.28 -17.24 -13.50
C SER A 114 -7.02 -18.38 -12.78
N SER A 115 -7.78 -18.05 -11.74
CA SER A 115 -8.75 -18.99 -11.16
C SER A 115 -9.95 -19.11 -12.10
N ASP A 116 -9.90 -20.07 -13.05
CA ASP A 116 -10.98 -20.68 -13.87
C ASP A 116 -12.10 -19.82 -14.52
N ASP A 117 -12.23 -18.53 -14.20
CA ASP A 117 -13.13 -17.56 -14.82
C ASP A 117 -12.38 -16.84 -15.92
N SER A 118 -12.63 -17.30 -17.15
CA SER A 118 -12.11 -16.77 -18.42
C SER A 118 -12.38 -15.27 -18.67
N ASP A 119 -13.15 -14.61 -17.80
CA ASP A 119 -13.61 -13.23 -17.96
C ASP A 119 -12.81 -12.20 -17.13
N LEU A 120 -11.84 -12.66 -16.32
CA LEU A 120 -11.05 -11.76 -15.48
C LEU A 120 -9.83 -11.21 -16.23
N VAL A 121 -9.74 -9.87 -16.25
CA VAL A 121 -8.58 -9.11 -16.72
C VAL A 121 -7.34 -9.49 -15.89
N PRO A 122 -6.14 -9.61 -16.48
CA PRO A 122 -4.90 -9.86 -15.74
C PRO A 122 -4.66 -8.86 -14.59
N LEU A 123 -4.05 -9.33 -13.51
CA LEU A 123 -3.77 -8.50 -12.33
C LEU A 123 -2.81 -7.34 -12.67
N SER A 124 -1.86 -7.60 -13.56
CA SER A 124 -0.95 -6.61 -14.12
C SER A 124 -1.70 -5.48 -14.85
N GLU A 125 -2.76 -5.79 -15.59
CA GLU A 125 -3.56 -4.80 -16.32
C GLU A 125 -4.38 -3.92 -15.37
N ASP A 126 -4.99 -4.49 -14.34
CA ASP A 126 -5.71 -3.72 -13.31
C ASP A 126 -4.78 -2.74 -12.59
N ILE A 127 -3.60 -3.22 -12.16
CA ILE A 127 -2.61 -2.38 -11.47
C ILE A 127 -2.08 -1.29 -12.41
N LYS A 128 -1.87 -1.61 -13.70
CA LYS A 128 -1.46 -0.62 -14.69
C LYS A 128 -2.51 0.47 -14.88
N ALA A 129 -3.78 0.09 -15.05
CA ALA A 129 -4.88 1.03 -15.22
C ALA A 129 -5.03 1.94 -13.99
N LEU A 130 -4.88 1.38 -12.79
CA LEU A 130 -4.87 2.13 -11.53
C LEU A 130 -3.74 3.17 -11.51
N LEU A 131 -2.50 2.78 -11.82
CA LEU A 131 -1.34 3.68 -11.82
C LEU A 131 -1.47 4.79 -12.86
N GLU A 132 -1.88 4.47 -14.08
CA GLU A 132 -2.08 5.45 -15.15
C GLU A 132 -3.15 6.48 -14.79
N LYS A 133 -4.24 6.05 -14.16
CA LYS A 133 -5.28 6.96 -13.67
C LYS A 133 -4.74 7.89 -12.60
N SER A 134 -3.98 7.36 -11.64
CA SER A 134 -3.41 8.13 -10.54
C SER A 134 -2.42 9.20 -11.02
N ILE A 135 -1.56 8.88 -11.99
CA ILE A 135 -0.63 9.84 -12.58
C ILE A 135 -1.40 10.99 -13.26
N LYS A 136 -2.46 10.68 -14.03
CA LYS A 136 -3.28 11.71 -14.68
C LYS A 136 -3.93 12.65 -13.66
N LEU A 137 -4.34 12.11 -12.50
CA LEU A 137 -4.92 12.90 -11.41
C LEU A 137 -3.86 13.79 -10.74
N GLU A 138 -2.65 13.29 -10.53
CA GLU A 138 -1.53 14.08 -9.98
C GLU A 138 -1.20 15.26 -10.89
N ILE A 139 -0.98 15.02 -12.19
CA ILE A 139 -0.65 16.07 -13.17
C ILE A 139 -1.74 17.14 -13.23
N LYS A 140 -3.01 16.73 -13.22
CA LYS A 140 -4.14 17.67 -13.24
C LYS A 140 -4.17 18.54 -11.98
N THR A 141 -3.78 17.99 -10.83
CA THR A 141 -3.72 18.73 -9.56
C THR A 141 -2.60 19.78 -9.62
N ASP A 142 -1.44 19.43 -10.18
CA ASP A 142 -0.32 20.35 -10.35
C ASP A 142 -0.63 21.49 -11.34
N GLU A 143 -1.43 21.25 -12.37
CA GLU A 143 -1.87 22.29 -13.33
C GLU A 143 -2.88 23.30 -12.76
N LEU A 144 -3.50 22.99 -11.61
CA LEU A 144 -4.54 23.82 -10.97
C LEU A 144 -3.98 24.73 -9.86
N ILE A 145 -2.69 24.63 -9.54
CA ILE A 145 -1.98 25.42 -8.52
C ILE A 145 -1.10 26.46 -9.21
#